data_AF-A0A956D3T6-F1
#
_entry.id   AF-A0A956D3T6-F1
#
_cell.length_a   1.000
_cell.length_b   1.000
_cell.length_c   1.000
_cell.angle_alpha   90.00
_cell.angle_beta   90.00
_cell.angle_gamma   90.00
#
_symmetry.space_group_name_H-M   'P 1'
#
loop_
_entity.id
_entity.type
_entity.pdbx_description
1 polymer ?
#
loop_
_entity_poly.entity_id
_entity_poly.type
_entity_poly.pdbx_seq_one_letter_code
_entity_poly.pdbx_strand_id
1 'polypeptide(L)'
;MSRTVARSEGAMLRAVRSVVRGDPPSDLWQRLFVEREMPAQIGPSAAALLENDLRAGLVMALVRRGAWRPHRAWIDGRAVEGRMFQLRPELTLTLSAAAFQLCRWLAGAPEPPPAPRTAADELLYYLAADALTRIELPLGDLASSALVRLALASRITRDTVARDRDRYRWHRTEAPPELSLDLDDAAWDRLLGADGCVIVEALQPDLARLWIAAERAKGAITDPTRLAAAGRMQAATLGAFLDRVEAMGRADLATFLVDAAAALVDRPATAWTDGIRADASSIGARAEASRAAGAFLSSLSRISGWRDRLATVPFFEDEEYGEAQLLLAKWEHLGQAGFRAAAQLAAQLDGVRDLGGRGESDV
;
A
#
# COMPACT_ATOMS: atom_id res chain seq x y z
N MET A 1 23.16 31.49 6.22
CA MET A 1 23.90 31.11 7.43
C MET A 1 23.55 29.67 7.79
N SER A 2 24.54 28.78 7.90
CA SER A 2 24.32 27.41 8.37
C SER A 2 24.00 27.44 9.87
N ARG A 3 22.83 26.94 10.29
CA ARG A 3 22.51 26.80 11.72
C ARG A 3 23.24 25.56 12.25
N THR A 4 24.03 25.72 13.30
CA THR A 4 24.70 24.61 13.98
C THR A 4 23.66 23.75 14.70
N VAL A 5 23.66 22.44 14.45
CA VAL A 5 22.82 21.43 15.12
C VAL A 5 23.71 20.34 15.71
N ALA A 6 23.23 19.65 16.73
CA ALA A 6 23.98 18.53 17.31
C ALA A 6 24.15 17.40 16.29
N ARG A 7 25.18 16.56 16.47
CA ARG A 7 25.49 15.47 15.53
C ARG A 7 24.33 14.46 15.40
N SER A 8 23.68 14.13 16.51
CA SER A 8 22.50 13.23 16.57
C SER A 8 21.30 13.83 15.82
N GLU A 9 21.00 15.10 16.07
CA GLU A 9 19.96 15.86 15.35
C GLU A 9 20.22 15.91 13.83
N GLY A 10 21.48 16.17 13.44
CA GLY A 10 21.88 16.16 12.05
C GLY A 10 21.71 14.79 11.38
N ALA A 11 21.90 13.69 12.11
CA ALA A 11 21.64 12.34 11.60
C ALA A 11 20.14 12.10 11.37
N MET A 12 19.30 12.54 12.30
CA MET A 12 17.84 12.46 12.17
C MET A 12 17.34 13.30 10.99
N LEU A 13 17.75 14.57 10.88
CA LEU A 13 17.39 15.43 9.74
C LEU A 13 17.77 14.83 8.40
N ARG A 14 18.98 14.25 8.29
CA ARG A 14 19.39 13.57 7.06
C ARG A 14 18.57 12.31 6.77
N ALA A 15 18.18 11.54 7.78
CA ALA A 15 17.38 10.31 7.59
C ALA A 15 15.98 10.68 7.06
N VAL A 16 15.36 11.68 7.69
CA VAL A 16 14.06 12.23 7.27
C VAL A 16 14.12 12.77 5.86
N ARG A 17 15.16 13.55 5.52
CA ARG A 17 15.37 14.05 4.15
C ARG A 17 15.45 12.91 3.14
N SER A 18 16.19 11.84 3.43
CA SER A 18 16.25 10.69 2.53
C SER A 18 14.87 10.07 2.30
N VAL A 19 14.06 9.93 3.35
CA VAL A 19 12.69 9.41 3.23
C VAL A 19 11.78 10.34 2.42
N VAL A 20 11.67 11.61 2.81
CA VAL A 20 10.68 12.52 2.19
C VAL A 20 11.12 13.05 0.82
N ARG A 21 12.44 13.16 0.58
CA ARG A 21 12.99 13.61 -0.71
C ARG A 21 13.23 12.46 -1.67
N GLY A 22 13.23 11.21 -1.19
CA GLY A 22 13.56 10.04 -2.00
C GLY A 22 15.05 10.00 -2.38
N ASP A 23 15.93 10.56 -1.55
CA ASP A 23 17.37 10.49 -1.77
C ASP A 23 17.84 9.02 -1.62
N PRO A 24 18.96 8.61 -2.26
CA PRO A 24 19.42 7.24 -2.23
C PRO A 24 19.54 6.68 -0.82
N PRO A 25 18.97 5.49 -0.56
CA PRO A 25 18.83 4.94 0.80
C PRO A 25 20.12 4.31 1.36
N SER A 26 21.25 4.39 0.64
CA SER A 26 22.56 3.93 1.13
C SER A 26 22.94 4.58 2.47
N ASP A 27 22.55 5.85 2.64
CA ASP A 27 22.74 6.62 3.86
C ASP A 27 21.83 6.17 5.01
N LEU A 28 20.66 5.61 4.68
CA LEU A 28 19.71 5.08 5.65
C LEU A 28 20.22 3.75 6.21
N TRP A 29 20.76 2.88 5.33
CA TRP A 29 21.41 1.63 5.73
C TRP A 29 22.45 1.85 6.82
N GLN A 30 23.46 2.68 6.58
CA GLN A 30 24.55 2.88 7.56
C GLN A 30 24.07 3.38 8.93
N ARG A 31 22.85 3.91 9.04
CA ARG A 31 22.33 4.49 10.28
C ARG A 31 21.46 3.52 11.06
N LEU A 32 20.61 2.75 10.37
CA LEU A 32 19.78 1.75 11.04
C LEU A 32 20.61 0.64 11.71
N PHE A 33 21.82 0.37 11.22
CA PHE A 33 22.71 -0.63 11.83
C PHE A 33 23.62 -0.10 12.93
N VAL A 34 23.67 1.22 13.16
CA VAL A 34 24.47 1.79 14.25
C VAL A 34 23.53 2.35 15.30
N GLU A 35 23.42 1.62 16.41
CA GLU A 35 22.70 2.09 17.60
C GLU A 35 23.27 3.42 18.05
N ARG A 36 22.36 4.36 18.27
CA ARG A 36 22.69 5.71 18.72
C ARG A 36 21.77 6.09 19.83
N GLU A 37 22.37 6.59 20.90
CA GLU A 37 21.63 7.29 21.92
C GLU A 37 21.07 8.58 21.31
N MET A 38 19.76 8.57 21.07
CA MET A 38 19.02 9.72 20.55
C MET A 38 18.42 10.49 21.72
N PRO A 39 18.68 11.80 21.84
CA PRO A 39 18.15 12.57 22.95
C PRO A 39 16.62 12.51 22.94
N ALA A 40 16.02 12.54 24.14
CA ALA A 40 14.56 12.54 24.29
C ALA A 40 13.92 13.80 23.69
N GLN A 41 14.68 14.89 23.60
CA GLN A 41 14.28 16.18 23.04
C GLN A 41 15.32 16.65 22.04
N ILE A 42 14.88 17.43 21.04
CA ILE A 42 15.75 18.10 20.09
C ILE A 42 15.74 19.60 20.35
N GLY A 43 16.87 20.26 20.10
CA GLY A 43 16.98 21.70 20.22
C GLY A 43 16.03 22.44 19.24
N PRO A 44 15.65 23.68 19.57
CA PRO A 44 14.66 24.43 18.78
C PRO A 44 15.07 24.64 17.32
N SER A 45 16.37 24.79 17.06
CA SER A 45 16.90 24.87 15.69
C SER A 45 16.66 23.61 14.88
N ALA A 46 16.90 22.43 15.47
CA ALA A 46 16.67 21.15 14.81
C ALA A 46 15.18 20.86 14.65
N ALA A 47 14.35 21.22 15.64
CA ALA A 47 12.90 21.11 15.57
C ALA A 47 12.32 21.91 14.40
N ALA A 48 12.69 23.19 14.29
CA ALA A 48 12.24 24.04 13.18
C ALA A 48 12.69 23.53 11.81
N LEU A 49 13.91 22.98 11.72
CA LEU A 49 14.39 22.36 10.48
C LEU A 49 13.63 21.09 10.14
N LEU A 50 13.37 20.24 11.14
CA LEU A 50 12.63 18.99 10.96
C LEU A 50 11.20 19.26 10.50
N GLU A 51 10.51 20.19 11.15
CA GLU A 51 9.15 20.60 10.78
C GLU A 51 9.10 21.13 9.34
N ASN A 52 10.05 21.99 8.96
CA ASN A 52 10.12 22.53 7.61
C ASN A 52 10.42 21.43 6.57
N ASP A 53 11.37 20.53 6.85
CA ASP A 53 11.71 19.41 5.97
C ASP A 53 10.54 18.43 5.81
N LEU A 54 9.79 18.14 6.88
CA LEU A 54 8.61 17.28 6.83
C LEU A 54 7.48 17.94 6.04
N ARG A 55 7.12 19.20 6.37
CA ARG A 55 6.04 19.92 5.68
C ARG A 55 6.30 20.01 4.18
N ALA A 56 7.47 20.50 3.79
CA ALA A 56 7.81 20.63 2.37
C ALA A 56 8.01 19.25 1.71
N GLY A 57 8.64 18.33 2.42
CA GLY A 57 8.96 16.99 1.92
C GLY A 57 7.72 16.15 1.63
N LEU A 58 6.72 16.15 2.51
CA LEU A 58 5.48 15.39 2.32
C LEU A 58 4.68 15.89 1.12
N VAL A 59 4.54 17.21 0.97
CA VAL A 59 3.89 17.81 -0.21
C VAL A 59 4.66 17.44 -1.48
N MET A 60 5.99 17.58 -1.48
CA MET A 60 6.81 17.21 -2.63
C MET A 60 6.76 15.70 -2.94
N ALA A 61 6.61 14.85 -1.92
CA ALA A 61 6.44 13.42 -2.11
C ALA A 61 5.10 13.09 -2.80
N LEU A 62 3.99 13.72 -2.38
CA LEU A 62 2.69 13.59 -3.06
C LEU A 62 2.77 14.08 -4.51
N VAL A 63 3.39 15.25 -4.72
CA VAL A 63 3.65 15.79 -6.06
C VAL A 63 4.42 14.80 -6.90
N ARG A 64 5.47 14.14 -6.40
CA ARG A 64 6.23 13.16 -7.20
C ARG A 64 5.47 11.87 -7.49
N ARG A 65 4.54 11.49 -6.62
CA ARG A 65 3.79 10.22 -6.71
C ARG A 65 2.48 10.32 -7.50
N GLY A 66 2.04 11.51 -7.87
CA GLY A 66 0.88 11.64 -8.77
C GLY A 66 0.09 12.93 -8.62
N ALA A 67 0.20 13.63 -7.48
CA ALA A 67 -0.64 14.80 -7.16
C ALA A 67 -0.50 15.97 -8.14
N TRP A 68 0.58 16.00 -8.93
CA TRP A 68 0.82 17.01 -9.97
C TRP A 68 0.04 16.79 -11.27
N ARG A 69 -0.45 15.57 -11.50
CA ARG A 69 -1.13 15.20 -12.74
C ARG A 69 -2.51 15.86 -12.76
N PRO A 70 -2.98 16.32 -13.93
CA PRO A 70 -4.38 16.71 -14.09
C PRO A 70 -5.28 15.53 -13.71
N HIS A 71 -6.30 15.83 -12.91
CA HIS A 71 -7.33 14.90 -12.47
C HIS A 71 -8.69 15.57 -12.67
N ARG A 72 -9.69 14.77 -13.04
CA ARG A 72 -11.08 15.23 -13.09
C ARG A 72 -11.78 14.73 -11.82
N ALA A 73 -12.31 15.65 -11.03
CA ALA A 73 -13.07 15.34 -9.82
C ALA A 73 -14.49 15.90 -9.95
N TRP A 74 -15.43 15.29 -9.22
CA TRP A 74 -16.75 15.85 -9.01
C TRP A 74 -16.69 16.73 -7.75
N ILE A 75 -17.00 18.02 -7.89
CA ILE A 75 -16.95 19.01 -6.80
C ILE A 75 -18.14 19.95 -6.96
N ASP A 76 -18.97 20.06 -5.92
CA ASP A 76 -20.15 20.94 -5.88
C ASP A 76 -21.05 20.79 -7.13
N GLY A 77 -21.40 19.54 -7.46
CA GLY A 77 -22.33 19.24 -8.57
C GLY A 77 -21.75 19.44 -9.97
N ARG A 78 -20.43 19.60 -10.12
CA ARG A 78 -19.79 19.76 -11.43
C ARG A 78 -18.48 18.99 -11.54
N ALA A 79 -18.19 18.54 -12.76
CA ALA A 79 -16.88 18.00 -13.10
C ALA A 79 -15.87 19.15 -13.23
N VAL A 80 -14.85 19.13 -12.36
CA VAL A 80 -13.73 20.09 -12.37
C VAL A 80 -12.46 19.35 -12.75
N GLU A 81 -11.63 19.95 -13.60
CA GLU A 81 -10.29 19.45 -13.91
C GLU A 81 -9.23 20.31 -13.25
N GLY A 82 -8.24 19.67 -12.63
CA GLY A 82 -7.14 20.35 -11.99
C GLY A 82 -6.14 19.39 -11.39
N ARG A 83 -5.05 19.91 -10.84
CA ARG A 83 -4.13 19.14 -10.01
C ARG A 83 -4.73 18.93 -8.63
N MET A 84 -4.30 17.90 -7.90
CA MET A 84 -4.91 17.57 -6.60
C MET A 84 -4.95 18.79 -5.65
N PHE A 85 -3.87 19.56 -5.54
CA PHE A 85 -3.80 20.75 -4.68
C PHE A 85 -4.62 21.95 -5.17
N GLN A 86 -5.11 21.93 -6.42
CA GLN A 86 -6.08 22.90 -6.93
C GLN A 86 -7.51 22.44 -6.63
N LEU A 87 -7.74 21.13 -6.64
CA LEU A 87 -9.03 20.50 -6.36
C LEU A 87 -9.33 20.36 -4.85
N ARG A 88 -8.27 20.30 -4.03
CA ARG A 88 -8.31 20.08 -2.57
C ARG A 88 -7.39 21.08 -1.85
N PRO A 89 -7.62 22.40 -1.97
CA PRO A 89 -6.81 23.41 -1.28
C PRO A 89 -6.84 23.30 0.26
N GLU A 90 -7.83 22.60 0.80
CA GLU A 90 -8.05 22.38 2.23
C GLU A 90 -7.12 21.33 2.88
N LEU A 91 -6.38 20.55 2.07
CA LEU A 91 -5.51 19.49 2.58
C LEU A 91 -4.54 20.02 3.64
N THR A 92 -4.68 19.52 4.87
CA THR A 92 -3.87 19.97 6.00
C THR A 92 -3.04 18.80 6.54
N LEU A 93 -1.73 18.84 6.28
CA LEU A 93 -0.81 17.81 6.76
C LEU A 93 -0.37 18.08 8.20
N THR A 94 -1.20 17.68 9.16
CA THR A 94 -0.89 17.79 10.60
C THR A 94 -0.14 16.54 11.07
N LEU A 95 1.09 16.69 11.57
CA LEU A 95 1.90 15.61 12.10
C LEU A 95 1.76 15.51 13.61
N SER A 96 1.78 14.28 14.15
CA SER A 96 1.72 14.05 15.60
C SER A 96 3.09 13.72 16.20
N ALA A 97 3.11 13.45 17.51
CA ALA A 97 4.29 12.91 18.18
C ALA A 97 4.78 11.57 17.57
N ALA A 98 3.89 10.81 16.91
CA ALA A 98 4.26 9.57 16.22
C ALA A 98 5.26 9.82 15.09
N ALA A 99 5.07 10.88 14.29
CA ALA A 99 6.03 11.26 13.26
C ALA A 99 7.42 11.55 13.83
N PHE A 100 7.51 12.27 14.95
CA PHE A 100 8.80 12.54 15.59
C PHE A 100 9.47 11.25 16.09
N GLN A 101 8.71 10.34 16.70
CA GLN A 101 9.25 9.05 17.13
C GLN A 101 9.71 8.18 15.95
N LEU A 102 8.97 8.19 14.83
CA LEU A 102 9.43 7.56 13.58
C LEU A 102 10.74 8.18 13.08
N CYS A 103 10.88 9.50 13.14
CA CYS A 103 12.14 10.17 12.76
C CYS A 103 13.31 9.74 13.65
N ARG A 104 13.08 9.59 14.97
CA ARG A 104 14.09 9.07 15.92
C ARG A 104 14.46 7.63 15.59
N TRP A 105 13.47 6.77 15.35
CA TRP A 105 13.68 5.37 14.97
C TRP A 105 14.50 5.23 13.68
N LEU A 106 14.14 5.99 12.64
CA LEU A 106 14.91 6.05 11.37
C LEU A 106 16.35 6.55 11.56
N ALA A 107 16.62 7.26 12.66
CA ALA A 107 17.96 7.73 13.01
C ALA A 107 18.79 6.72 13.83
N GLY A 108 18.21 5.56 14.18
CA GLY A 108 18.84 4.50 14.96
C GLY A 108 18.46 4.45 16.44
N ALA A 109 17.35 5.09 16.83
CA ALA A 109 16.80 4.93 18.18
C ALA A 109 16.20 3.52 18.37
N PRO A 110 16.33 2.92 19.58
CA PRO A 110 15.88 1.56 19.86
C PRO A 110 14.37 1.38 19.91
N GLU A 111 13.66 2.43 20.30
CA GLU A 111 12.22 2.39 20.52
C GLU A 111 11.52 2.29 19.16
N PRO A 112 10.67 1.27 18.95
CA PRO A 112 9.88 1.20 17.73
C PRO A 112 8.93 2.40 17.67
N PRO A 113 8.62 2.89 16.46
CA PRO A 113 7.67 3.98 16.32
C PRO A 113 6.28 3.52 16.80
N PRO A 114 5.50 4.37 17.50
CA PRO A 114 4.12 4.04 17.84
C PRO A 114 3.27 3.93 16.57
N ALA A 115 1.98 3.55 16.68
CA ALA A 115 1.08 3.65 15.53
C ALA A 115 0.89 5.12 15.07
N PRO A 116 0.67 5.38 13.76
CA PRO A 116 0.35 6.72 13.26
C PRO A 116 -0.93 7.25 13.91
N ARG A 117 -1.03 8.58 14.10
CA ARG A 117 -2.21 9.20 14.75
C ARG A 117 -2.96 10.17 13.84
N THR A 118 -2.40 10.50 12.69
CA THR A 118 -2.95 11.44 11.71
C THR A 118 -2.75 10.90 10.30
N ALA A 119 -3.45 11.46 9.32
CA ALA A 119 -3.25 11.12 7.91
C ALA A 119 -1.84 11.50 7.41
N ALA A 120 -1.24 12.57 7.95
CA ALA A 120 0.13 12.94 7.60
C ALA A 120 1.15 11.96 8.19
N ASP A 121 0.90 11.40 9.39
CA ASP A 121 1.70 10.31 9.94
C ASP A 121 1.58 9.07 9.04
N GLU A 122 0.38 8.67 8.60
CA GLU A 122 0.17 7.55 7.66
C GLU A 122 1.03 7.72 6.39
N LEU A 123 1.03 8.92 5.80
CA LEU A 123 1.88 9.23 4.66
C LEU A 123 3.38 9.10 4.99
N LEU A 124 3.84 9.61 6.13
CA LEU A 124 5.24 9.50 6.52
C LEU A 124 5.66 8.04 6.74
N TYR A 125 4.81 7.22 7.35
CA TYR A 125 5.04 5.79 7.57
C TYR A 125 5.15 5.05 6.25
N TYR A 126 4.26 5.37 5.31
CA TYR A 126 4.31 4.85 3.95
C TYR A 126 5.62 5.20 3.23
N LEU A 127 6.05 6.47 3.29
CA LEU A 127 7.32 6.88 2.67
C LEU A 127 8.51 6.17 3.30
N ALA A 128 8.51 6.00 4.63
CA ALA A 128 9.54 5.25 5.35
C ALA A 128 9.56 3.78 4.91
N ALA A 129 8.39 3.13 4.86
CA ALA A 129 8.24 1.74 4.43
C ALA A 129 8.71 1.51 2.98
N ASP A 130 8.38 2.43 2.07
CA ASP A 130 8.87 2.38 0.68
C ASP A 130 10.40 2.55 0.62
N ALA A 131 10.98 3.47 1.41
CA ALA A 131 12.43 3.65 1.49
C ALA A 131 13.14 2.38 2.01
N LEU A 132 12.59 1.72 3.03
CA LEU A 132 13.11 0.45 3.56
C LEU A 132 12.96 -0.70 2.56
N THR A 133 11.84 -0.77 1.84
CA THR A 133 11.60 -1.80 0.82
C THR A 133 12.62 -1.74 -0.30
N ARG A 134 13.03 -0.54 -0.73
CA ARG A 134 14.05 -0.34 -1.77
C ARG A 134 15.43 -0.87 -1.39
N ILE A 135 15.62 -1.12 -0.11
CA ILE A 135 16.88 -1.61 0.43
C ILE A 135 16.72 -2.93 1.19
N GLU A 136 15.62 -3.64 0.91
CA GLU A 136 15.32 -4.98 1.39
C GLU A 136 15.34 -5.11 2.92
N LEU A 137 15.00 -4.02 3.61
CA LEU A 137 14.80 -3.99 5.05
C LEU A 137 13.35 -4.28 5.41
N PRO A 138 13.11 -4.83 6.62
CA PRO A 138 11.76 -5.14 7.04
C PRO A 138 10.92 -3.91 7.26
N LEU A 139 9.63 -4.09 7.10
CA LEU A 139 8.65 -3.10 7.51
C LEU A 139 8.40 -3.09 9.02
N GLY A 140 8.44 -4.25 9.69
CA GLY A 140 8.28 -4.35 11.14
C GLY A 140 7.05 -3.60 11.65
N ASP A 141 7.25 -2.72 12.64
CA ASP A 141 6.18 -1.92 13.26
C ASP A 141 5.52 -0.90 12.33
N LEU A 142 6.11 -0.61 11.16
CA LEU A 142 5.45 0.22 10.14
C LEU A 142 4.19 -0.44 9.57
N ALA A 143 4.04 -1.76 9.71
CA ALA A 143 2.83 -2.48 9.32
C ALA A 143 1.59 -2.13 10.17
N SER A 144 1.74 -1.31 11.23
CA SER A 144 0.62 -0.70 11.96
C SER A 144 -0.10 0.41 11.18
N SER A 145 0.52 0.96 10.13
CA SER A 145 -0.09 1.96 9.24
C SER A 145 -1.04 1.30 8.23
N ALA A 146 -2.26 1.82 8.13
CA ALA A 146 -3.23 1.36 7.13
C ALA A 146 -2.71 1.62 5.71
N LEU A 147 -2.06 2.76 5.47
CA LEU A 147 -1.51 3.07 4.15
C LEU A 147 -0.34 2.15 3.78
N VAL A 148 0.53 1.82 4.73
CA VAL A 148 1.60 0.82 4.51
C VAL A 148 1.00 -0.53 4.15
N ARG A 149 -0.04 -0.99 4.85
CA ARG A 149 -0.71 -2.26 4.51
C ARG A 149 -1.35 -2.20 3.13
N LEU A 150 -2.12 -1.14 2.84
CA LEU A 150 -2.79 -0.97 1.55
C LEU A 150 -1.80 -0.96 0.39
N ALA A 151 -0.64 -0.31 0.56
CA ALA A 151 0.34 -0.16 -0.50
C ALA A 151 1.33 -1.32 -0.63
N LEU A 152 1.64 -2.01 0.48
CA LEU A 152 2.76 -2.96 0.57
C LEU A 152 2.35 -4.31 1.20
N ALA A 153 1.06 -4.69 1.17
CA ALA A 153 0.54 -5.94 1.74
C ALA A 153 1.39 -7.19 1.40
N SER A 154 1.85 -7.32 0.16
CA SER A 154 2.65 -8.46 -0.30
C SER A 154 4.09 -8.48 0.26
N ARG A 155 4.62 -7.33 0.67
CA ARG A 155 5.96 -7.21 1.25
C ARG A 155 5.95 -7.53 2.74
N ILE A 156 4.90 -7.14 3.45
CA ILE A 156 4.71 -7.46 4.87
C ILE A 156 4.83 -8.96 5.13
N THR A 157 4.26 -9.80 4.25
CA THR A 157 4.35 -11.27 4.35
C THR A 157 5.70 -11.85 3.94
N ARG A 158 6.51 -11.12 3.17
CA ARG A 158 7.84 -11.58 2.77
C ARG A 158 8.80 -11.53 3.96
N ASP A 159 8.70 -10.48 4.75
CA ASP A 159 9.62 -10.16 5.85
C ASP A 159 9.40 -11.02 7.09
N THR A 160 8.17 -11.51 7.32
CA THR A 160 7.86 -12.40 8.45
C THR A 160 8.50 -13.78 8.31
N VAL A 161 8.66 -14.28 7.08
CA VAL A 161 9.09 -15.66 6.84
C VAL A 161 10.60 -15.77 6.56
N ALA A 162 11.24 -14.67 6.13
CA ALA A 162 12.63 -14.71 5.64
C ALA A 162 13.72 -14.44 6.71
N ARG A 163 13.40 -14.26 7.99
CA ARG A 163 14.40 -13.84 8.98
C ARG A 163 15.04 -14.97 9.77
N ASP A 164 16.20 -15.34 9.26
CA ASP A 164 17.42 -15.63 10.02
C ASP A 164 17.59 -14.61 11.17
N ARG A 165 17.32 -15.07 12.40
CA ARG A 165 17.21 -14.25 13.63
C ARG A 165 18.52 -13.56 14.02
N ASP A 166 19.65 -14.01 13.48
CA ASP A 166 20.97 -13.61 13.98
C ASP A 166 21.51 -12.32 13.36
N ARG A 167 21.01 -11.91 12.18
CA ARG A 167 21.58 -10.77 11.44
C ARG A 167 21.07 -9.40 11.90
N TYR A 168 19.91 -9.35 12.54
CA TYR A 168 19.27 -8.10 12.95
C TYR A 168 19.05 -8.08 14.46
N ARG A 169 20.11 -7.68 15.19
CA ARG A 169 20.13 -7.58 16.66
C ARG A 169 18.96 -6.77 17.25
N TRP A 170 18.36 -5.89 16.44
CA TRP A 170 17.22 -5.01 16.76
C TRP A 170 15.85 -5.70 16.84
N HIS A 171 15.73 -6.98 16.43
CA HIS A 171 14.48 -7.74 16.51
C HIS A 171 14.61 -8.95 17.45
N ARG A 172 15.15 -8.75 18.65
CA ARG A 172 15.14 -9.75 19.75
C ARG A 172 13.78 -9.86 20.47
N THR A 173 12.68 -9.51 19.81
CA THR A 173 11.37 -9.94 20.30
C THR A 173 11.25 -11.45 20.05
N GLU A 174 11.06 -12.21 21.14
CA GLU A 174 11.24 -13.68 21.17
C GLU A 174 10.25 -14.47 20.27
N ALA A 175 9.20 -13.81 19.78
CA ALA A 175 8.31 -14.31 18.75
C ALA A 175 8.08 -13.23 17.68
N PRO A 176 8.06 -13.59 16.37
CA PRO A 176 7.51 -12.68 15.37
C PRO A 176 6.08 -12.37 15.81
N PRO A 177 5.67 -11.09 15.89
CA PRO A 177 4.28 -10.78 16.19
C PRO A 177 3.43 -11.51 15.15
N GLU A 178 2.47 -12.31 15.61
CA GLU A 178 1.43 -12.81 14.73
C GLU A 178 0.87 -11.58 14.03
N LEU A 179 1.11 -11.51 12.72
CA LEU A 179 0.74 -10.34 11.95
C LEU A 179 -0.78 -10.37 11.88
N SER A 180 -1.41 -9.65 12.81
CA SER A 180 -2.85 -9.52 12.87
C SER A 180 -3.33 -9.16 11.48
N LEU A 181 -4.15 -10.01 10.88
CA LEU A 181 -4.75 -9.73 9.57
C LEU A 181 -5.65 -8.49 9.67
N ASP A 182 -6.15 -8.23 10.88
CA ASP A 182 -7.00 -7.10 11.19
C ASP A 182 -6.17 -5.89 11.63
N LEU A 183 -6.41 -4.77 10.95
CA LEU A 183 -6.06 -3.44 11.44
C LEU A 183 -7.17 -2.96 12.37
N ASP A 184 -6.83 -2.10 13.32
CA ASP A 184 -7.85 -1.43 14.13
C ASP A 184 -8.70 -0.49 13.25
N ASP A 185 -9.96 -0.30 13.65
CA ASP A 185 -10.86 0.61 12.93
C ASP A 185 -10.28 2.03 12.89
N ALA A 186 -9.59 2.42 13.95
CA ALA A 186 -8.93 3.71 14.05
C ALA A 186 -7.87 3.96 12.96
N ALA A 187 -7.11 2.94 12.51
CA ALA A 187 -6.15 3.11 11.42
C ALA A 187 -6.84 3.40 10.10
N TRP A 188 -7.94 2.72 9.83
CA TRP A 188 -8.71 2.99 8.63
C TRP A 188 -9.43 4.34 8.71
N ASP A 189 -9.99 4.71 9.85
CA ASP A 189 -10.65 6.01 10.04
C ASP A 189 -9.67 7.17 9.85
N ARG A 190 -8.40 7.00 10.24
CA ARG A 190 -7.34 7.98 9.95
C ARG A 190 -7.01 8.06 8.46
N LEU A 191 -6.89 6.91 7.79
CA LEU A 191 -6.56 6.84 6.36
C LEU A 191 -7.72 7.31 5.47
N LEU A 192 -8.95 7.08 5.88
CA LEU A 192 -10.15 7.41 5.13
C LEU A 192 -10.92 8.59 5.75
N GLY A 193 -10.27 9.35 6.64
CA GLY A 193 -10.73 10.67 7.03
C GLY A 193 -10.53 11.69 5.90
N ALA A 194 -10.95 12.94 6.12
CA ALA A 194 -10.93 13.99 5.09
C ALA A 194 -9.57 14.16 4.39
N ASP A 195 -8.49 14.39 5.15
CA ASP A 195 -7.14 14.51 4.59
C ASP A 195 -6.61 13.18 4.02
N GLY A 196 -6.99 12.06 4.64
CA GLY A 196 -6.55 10.73 4.26
C GLY A 196 -7.08 10.31 2.88
N CYS A 197 -8.36 10.57 2.60
CA CYS A 197 -8.93 10.35 1.27
C CYS A 197 -8.18 11.12 0.18
N VAL A 198 -7.82 12.38 0.44
CA VAL A 198 -7.06 13.20 -0.50
C VAL A 198 -5.65 12.64 -0.72
N ILE A 199 -5.02 12.10 0.33
CA ILE A 199 -3.73 11.39 0.22
C ILE A 199 -3.88 10.13 -0.64
N VAL A 200 -4.91 9.31 -0.41
CA VAL A 200 -5.16 8.09 -1.21
C VAL A 200 -5.41 8.44 -2.67
N GLU A 201 -6.26 9.44 -2.94
CA GLU A 201 -6.53 9.97 -4.28
C GLU A 201 -5.23 10.41 -4.98
N ALA A 202 -4.38 11.16 -4.29
CA ALA A 202 -3.09 11.62 -4.82
C ALA A 202 -2.09 10.49 -5.09
N LEU A 203 -2.16 9.42 -4.32
CA LEU A 203 -1.28 8.27 -4.42
C LEU A 203 -1.78 7.20 -5.39
N GLN A 204 -2.97 7.33 -5.99
CA GLN A 204 -3.54 6.31 -6.88
C GLN A 204 -2.58 5.81 -7.97
N PRO A 205 -1.85 6.66 -8.71
CA PRO A 205 -0.91 6.18 -9.72
C PRO A 205 0.21 5.32 -9.13
N ASP A 206 0.68 5.67 -7.93
CA ASP A 206 1.75 4.94 -7.26
C ASP A 206 1.25 3.66 -6.59
N LEU A 207 0.04 3.68 -6.00
CA LEU A 207 -0.63 2.49 -5.49
C LEU A 207 -0.89 1.48 -6.62
N ALA A 208 -1.38 1.92 -7.78
CA ALA A 208 -1.56 1.06 -8.95
C ALA A 208 -0.25 0.38 -9.35
N ARG A 209 0.84 1.16 -9.45
CA ARG A 209 2.19 0.65 -9.74
C ARG A 209 2.66 -0.40 -8.72
N LEU A 210 2.42 -0.15 -7.43
CA LEU A 210 2.80 -1.08 -6.35
C LEU A 210 1.99 -2.37 -6.39
N TRP A 211 0.68 -2.30 -6.67
CA TRP A 211 -0.17 -3.48 -6.84
C TRP A 211 0.23 -4.30 -8.07
N ILE A 212 0.50 -3.66 -9.21
CA ILE A 212 1.04 -4.35 -10.39
C ILE A 212 2.34 -5.09 -10.05
N ALA A 213 3.27 -4.44 -9.35
CA ALA A 213 4.53 -5.05 -8.94
C ALA A 213 4.32 -6.21 -7.97
N ALA A 214 3.41 -6.07 -7.00
CA ALA A 214 3.05 -7.11 -6.05
C ALA A 214 2.48 -8.36 -6.74
N GLU A 215 1.51 -8.17 -7.63
CA GLU A 215 0.87 -9.27 -8.38
C GLU A 215 1.85 -9.95 -9.34
N ARG A 216 2.75 -9.20 -9.97
CA ARG A 216 3.83 -9.78 -10.80
C ARG A 216 4.83 -10.59 -9.97
N ALA A 217 5.15 -10.16 -8.75
CA ALA A 217 6.11 -10.84 -7.90
C ALA A 217 5.61 -12.20 -7.35
N LYS A 218 4.29 -12.44 -7.31
CA LYS A 218 3.70 -13.70 -6.83
C LYS A 218 4.18 -14.92 -7.61
N GLY A 219 4.32 -14.81 -8.93
CA GLY A 219 4.81 -15.90 -9.78
C GLY A 219 6.25 -16.33 -9.44
N ALA A 220 7.03 -15.52 -8.70
CA ALA A 220 8.36 -15.89 -8.24
C ALA A 220 8.38 -16.53 -6.83
N ILE A 221 7.22 -16.67 -6.17
CA ILE A 221 7.13 -17.28 -4.84
C ILE A 221 7.07 -18.79 -4.98
N THR A 222 8.11 -19.48 -4.52
CA THR A 222 8.24 -20.94 -4.66
C THR A 222 7.60 -21.74 -3.53
N ASP A 223 7.36 -21.10 -2.39
CA ASP A 223 6.75 -21.70 -1.20
C ASP A 223 5.23 -21.46 -1.20
N PRO A 224 4.39 -22.51 -1.34
CA PRO A 224 2.94 -22.37 -1.33
C PRO A 224 2.39 -21.70 -0.07
N THR A 225 2.99 -21.96 1.09
CA THR A 225 2.53 -21.38 2.37
C THR A 225 2.72 -19.87 2.36
N ARG A 226 3.86 -19.40 1.84
CA ARG A 226 4.14 -17.97 1.69
C ARG A 226 3.22 -17.29 0.68
N LEU A 227 2.96 -17.95 -0.46
CA LEU A 227 2.04 -17.41 -1.45
C LEU A 227 0.60 -17.32 -0.88
N ALA A 228 0.18 -18.37 -0.16
CA ALA A 228 -1.11 -18.38 0.51
C ALA A 228 -1.24 -17.28 1.58
N ALA A 229 -0.20 -17.09 2.39
CA ALA A 229 -0.16 -16.02 3.39
C ALA A 229 -0.22 -14.62 2.74
N ALA A 230 0.54 -14.39 1.67
CA ALA A 230 0.50 -13.15 0.90
C ALA A 230 -0.90 -12.87 0.33
N GLY A 231 -1.53 -13.89 -0.26
CA GLY A 231 -2.89 -13.81 -0.78
C GLY A 231 -3.93 -13.49 0.29
N ARG A 232 -3.88 -14.17 1.45
CA ARG A 232 -4.79 -13.88 2.58
C ARG A 232 -4.62 -12.47 3.13
N MET A 233 -3.38 -12.00 3.28
CA MET A 233 -3.12 -10.63 3.73
C MET A 233 -3.70 -9.59 2.76
N GLN A 234 -3.54 -9.80 1.45
CA GLN A 234 -4.15 -8.94 0.45
C GLN A 234 -5.67 -8.99 0.48
N ALA A 235 -6.27 -10.19 0.60
CA ALA A 235 -7.71 -10.34 0.70
C ALA A 235 -8.28 -9.59 1.92
N ALA A 236 -7.66 -9.74 3.09
CA ALA A 236 -8.06 -9.05 4.32
C ALA A 236 -7.93 -7.53 4.17
N THR A 237 -6.78 -7.05 3.68
CA THR A 237 -6.51 -5.62 3.50
C THR A 237 -7.47 -4.97 2.49
N LEU A 238 -7.68 -5.62 1.34
CA LEU A 238 -8.60 -5.12 0.31
C LEU A 238 -10.05 -5.21 0.74
N GLY A 239 -10.46 -6.28 1.42
CA GLY A 239 -11.80 -6.40 1.99
C GLY A 239 -12.12 -5.23 2.91
N ALA A 240 -11.28 -5.01 3.92
CA ALA A 240 -11.45 -3.93 4.90
C ALA A 240 -11.41 -2.53 4.27
N PHE A 241 -10.58 -2.31 3.25
CA PHE A 241 -10.53 -1.06 2.49
C PHE A 241 -11.81 -0.83 1.68
N LEU A 242 -12.23 -1.83 0.88
CA LEU A 242 -13.39 -1.72 0.00
C LEU A 242 -14.70 -1.60 0.79
N ASP A 243 -14.82 -2.25 1.95
CA ASP A 243 -15.96 -2.09 2.88
C ASP A 243 -16.16 -0.64 3.29
N ARG A 244 -15.07 0.03 3.67
CA ARG A 244 -15.13 1.41 4.13
C ARG A 244 -15.31 2.40 3.00
N VAL A 245 -14.62 2.19 1.89
CA VAL A 245 -14.79 3.00 0.68
C VAL A 245 -16.24 2.96 0.19
N GLU A 246 -16.88 1.78 0.21
CA GLU A 246 -18.29 1.64 -0.13
C GLU A 246 -19.20 2.32 0.89
N ALA A 247 -18.96 2.14 2.20
CA ALA A 247 -19.73 2.79 3.26
C ALA A 247 -19.67 4.33 3.18
N MET A 248 -18.59 4.88 2.65
CA MET A 248 -18.42 6.32 2.44
C MET A 248 -18.98 6.84 1.11
N GLY A 249 -19.41 5.96 0.21
CA GLY A 249 -19.79 6.32 -1.16
C GLY A 249 -18.62 6.80 -2.02
N ARG A 250 -17.37 6.51 -1.64
CA ARG A 250 -16.15 7.03 -2.28
C ARG A 250 -15.49 6.05 -3.23
N ALA A 251 -16.28 5.41 -4.09
CA ALA A 251 -15.81 4.37 -5.02
C ALA A 251 -14.62 4.83 -5.90
N ASP A 252 -14.50 6.14 -6.15
CA ASP A 252 -13.37 6.75 -6.82
C ASP A 252 -12.02 6.43 -6.18
N LEU A 253 -11.95 6.25 -4.85
CA LEU A 253 -10.73 5.90 -4.13
C LEU A 253 -10.15 4.53 -4.53
N ALA A 254 -10.97 3.63 -5.06
CA ALA A 254 -10.54 2.31 -5.53
C ALA A 254 -10.04 2.30 -6.98
N THR A 255 -9.98 3.45 -7.67
CA THR A 255 -9.57 3.53 -9.08
C THR A 255 -8.19 2.93 -9.34
N PHE A 256 -7.25 3.03 -8.40
CA PHE A 256 -5.93 2.42 -8.56
C PHE A 256 -5.96 0.88 -8.70
N LEU A 257 -7.00 0.21 -8.19
CA LEU A 257 -7.19 -1.23 -8.37
C LEU A 257 -7.67 -1.55 -9.80
N VAL A 258 -8.50 -0.68 -10.38
CA VAL A 258 -8.93 -0.77 -11.79
C VAL A 258 -7.74 -0.56 -12.72
N ASP A 259 -6.93 0.47 -12.46
CA ASP A 259 -5.71 0.76 -13.22
C ASP A 259 -4.71 -0.42 -13.13
N ALA A 260 -4.55 -1.00 -11.94
CA ALA A 260 -3.70 -2.17 -11.74
C ALA A 260 -4.23 -3.40 -12.48
N ALA A 261 -5.54 -3.63 -12.44
CA ALA A 261 -6.19 -4.74 -13.14
C ALA A 261 -6.00 -4.65 -14.65
N ALA A 262 -6.17 -3.46 -15.24
CA ALA A 262 -6.00 -3.26 -16.68
C ALA A 262 -4.60 -3.67 -17.17
N ALA A 263 -3.58 -3.53 -16.33
CA ALA A 263 -2.21 -3.96 -16.65
C ALA A 263 -1.93 -5.47 -16.41
N LEU A 264 -2.91 -6.23 -15.89
CA LEU A 264 -2.74 -7.61 -15.43
C LEU A 264 -3.68 -8.61 -16.11
N VAL A 265 -4.87 -8.19 -16.56
CA VAL A 265 -5.92 -9.10 -17.07
C VAL A 265 -5.56 -9.88 -18.34
N ASP A 266 -4.58 -9.43 -19.11
CA ASP A 266 -4.09 -10.15 -20.30
C ASP A 266 -3.09 -11.26 -19.99
N ARG A 267 -2.72 -11.45 -18.71
CA ARG A 267 -1.78 -12.50 -18.29
C ARG A 267 -2.50 -13.84 -18.11
N PRO A 268 -1.85 -14.98 -18.42
CA PRO A 268 -2.42 -16.28 -18.11
C PRO A 268 -2.50 -16.49 -16.59
N ALA A 269 -3.49 -17.26 -16.11
CA ALA A 269 -3.65 -17.55 -14.68
C ALA A 269 -2.40 -18.20 -14.05
N THR A 270 -1.66 -19.00 -14.82
CA THR A 270 -0.40 -19.63 -14.35
C THR A 270 0.62 -18.61 -13.88
N ALA A 271 0.60 -17.39 -14.41
CA ALA A 271 1.56 -16.32 -14.08
C ALA A 271 1.57 -15.90 -12.59
N TRP A 272 0.56 -16.29 -11.82
CA TRP A 272 0.49 -16.10 -10.37
C TRP A 272 1.05 -17.27 -9.56
N THR A 273 1.15 -18.45 -10.16
CA THR A 273 1.53 -19.72 -9.50
C THR A 273 2.75 -20.39 -10.13
N ASP A 274 3.35 -19.82 -11.18
CA ASP A 274 4.48 -20.39 -11.94
C ASP A 274 5.66 -20.84 -11.06
N GLY A 275 5.89 -20.16 -9.93
CA GLY A 275 6.98 -20.49 -9.00
C GLY A 275 6.71 -21.72 -8.13
N ILE A 276 5.45 -22.14 -7.98
CA ILE A 276 5.08 -23.28 -7.14
C ILE A 276 5.57 -24.58 -7.77
N ARG A 277 6.47 -25.28 -7.09
CA ARG A 277 6.95 -26.58 -7.55
C ARG A 277 5.94 -27.69 -7.24
N ALA A 278 5.67 -28.53 -8.24
CA ALA A 278 4.71 -29.63 -8.13
C ALA A 278 5.18 -30.78 -7.21
N ASP A 279 6.49 -30.95 -7.06
CA ASP A 279 7.14 -32.03 -6.30
C ASP A 279 7.29 -31.71 -4.80
N ALA A 280 7.40 -30.44 -4.43
CA ALA A 280 7.80 -30.01 -3.09
C ALA A 280 6.63 -29.77 -2.11
N SER A 281 5.39 -30.05 -2.49
CA SER A 281 4.21 -29.66 -1.70
C SER A 281 3.04 -30.63 -1.84
N SER A 282 2.08 -30.58 -0.90
CA SER A 282 0.83 -31.33 -1.04
C SER A 282 -0.10 -30.66 -2.06
N ILE A 283 -0.97 -31.45 -2.70
CA ILE A 283 -2.00 -30.94 -3.63
C ILE A 283 -2.85 -29.86 -2.94
N GLY A 284 -3.24 -30.10 -1.68
CA GLY A 284 -4.02 -29.15 -0.88
C GLY A 284 -3.32 -27.81 -0.67
N ALA A 285 -2.01 -27.83 -0.36
CA ALA A 285 -1.23 -26.62 -0.18
C ALA A 285 -1.11 -25.81 -1.48
N ARG A 286 -0.94 -26.48 -2.63
CA ARG A 286 -0.92 -25.82 -3.94
C ARG A 286 -2.27 -25.23 -4.31
N ALA A 287 -3.36 -25.96 -4.09
CA ALA A 287 -4.71 -25.47 -4.38
C ALA A 287 -5.05 -24.23 -3.54
N GLU A 288 -4.71 -24.25 -2.25
CA GLU A 288 -4.90 -23.09 -1.37
C GLU A 288 -4.02 -21.90 -1.80
N ALA A 289 -2.75 -22.14 -2.12
CA ALA A 289 -1.86 -21.10 -2.62
C ALA A 289 -2.36 -20.48 -3.94
N SER A 290 -2.87 -21.30 -4.86
CA SER A 290 -3.46 -20.86 -6.12
C SER A 290 -4.68 -19.97 -5.90
N ARG A 291 -5.65 -20.42 -5.09
CA ARG A 291 -6.82 -19.62 -4.71
C ARG A 291 -6.43 -18.30 -4.07
N ALA A 292 -5.55 -18.35 -3.08
CA ALA A 292 -5.09 -17.16 -2.37
C ALA A 292 -4.32 -16.20 -3.29
N ALA A 293 -3.56 -16.71 -4.26
CA ALA A 293 -2.89 -15.86 -5.26
C ALA A 293 -3.88 -15.04 -6.08
N GLY A 294 -5.10 -15.55 -6.29
CA GLY A 294 -6.21 -14.87 -6.96
C GLY A 294 -6.92 -13.78 -6.14
N ALA A 295 -6.55 -13.53 -4.88
CA ALA A 295 -7.25 -12.60 -3.97
C ALA A 295 -7.50 -11.20 -4.57
N PHE A 296 -6.50 -10.62 -5.26
CA PHE A 296 -6.65 -9.33 -5.95
C PHE A 296 -7.71 -9.41 -7.05
N LEU A 297 -7.66 -10.44 -7.91
CA LEU A 297 -8.61 -10.62 -9.00
C LEU A 297 -10.04 -10.84 -8.48
N SER A 298 -10.19 -11.62 -7.40
CA SER A 298 -11.49 -11.82 -6.75
C SER A 298 -12.10 -10.52 -6.22
N SER A 299 -11.27 -9.61 -5.69
CA SER A 299 -11.76 -8.30 -5.19
C SER A 299 -12.37 -7.41 -6.29
N LEU A 300 -11.95 -7.61 -7.56
CA LEU A 300 -12.49 -6.85 -8.70
C LEU A 300 -13.95 -7.18 -9.01
N SER A 301 -14.45 -8.34 -8.58
CA SER A 301 -15.88 -8.68 -8.71
C SER A 301 -16.77 -7.67 -7.96
N ARG A 302 -16.32 -7.19 -6.80
CA ARG A 302 -17.00 -6.15 -6.03
C ARG A 302 -17.02 -4.82 -6.77
N ILE A 303 -15.88 -4.40 -7.33
CA ILE A 303 -15.76 -3.17 -8.11
C ILE A 303 -16.60 -3.25 -9.39
N SER A 304 -16.68 -4.42 -10.04
CA SER A 304 -17.61 -4.65 -11.15
C SER A 304 -19.06 -4.43 -10.73
N GLY A 305 -19.46 -4.91 -9.54
CA GLY A 305 -20.79 -4.64 -8.99
C GLY A 305 -21.04 -3.14 -8.75
N TRP A 306 -20.02 -2.38 -8.35
CA TRP A 306 -20.10 -0.92 -8.23
C TRP A 306 -20.32 -0.26 -9.59
N ARG A 307 -19.53 -0.66 -10.60
CA ARG A 307 -19.68 -0.19 -11.98
C ARG A 307 -21.09 -0.43 -12.51
N ASP A 308 -21.63 -1.62 -12.29
CA ASP A 308 -22.98 -1.98 -12.76
C ASP A 308 -24.05 -1.09 -12.09
N ARG A 309 -23.91 -0.77 -10.80
CA ARG A 309 -24.80 0.19 -10.12
C ARG A 309 -24.67 1.61 -10.67
N LEU A 310 -23.43 2.08 -10.86
CA LEU A 310 -23.17 3.41 -11.45
C LEU A 310 -23.78 3.55 -12.85
N ALA A 311 -23.79 2.47 -13.63
CA ALA A 311 -24.40 2.44 -14.96
C ALA A 311 -25.94 2.48 -14.94
N THR A 312 -26.57 2.19 -13.79
CA THR A 312 -28.02 2.24 -13.62
C THR A 312 -28.54 3.56 -13.07
N VAL A 313 -27.66 4.48 -12.67
CA VAL A 313 -28.05 5.81 -12.15
C VAL A 313 -28.82 6.57 -13.23
N PRO A 314 -30.11 6.92 -12.98
CA PRO A 314 -30.93 7.65 -13.93
C PRO A 314 -30.38 9.03 -14.27
N PHE A 315 -30.61 9.49 -15.51
CA PHE A 315 -30.17 10.82 -15.96
C PHE A 315 -30.74 11.99 -15.15
N PHE A 316 -31.91 11.83 -14.52
CA PHE A 316 -32.62 12.91 -13.81
C PHE A 316 -32.11 13.17 -12.39
N GLU A 317 -31.17 12.36 -11.89
CA GLU A 317 -30.48 12.57 -10.62
C GLU A 317 -29.22 13.40 -10.90
N ASP A 318 -29.38 14.69 -11.19
CA ASP A 318 -28.35 15.54 -11.82
C ASP A 318 -26.96 15.46 -11.15
N GLU A 319 -26.89 15.40 -9.81
CA GLU A 319 -25.62 15.33 -9.06
C GLU A 319 -24.99 13.93 -9.08
N GLU A 320 -25.77 12.89 -8.76
CA GLU A 320 -25.27 11.51 -8.69
C GLU A 320 -24.95 10.95 -10.08
N TYR A 321 -25.73 11.33 -11.09
CA TYR A 321 -25.49 10.93 -12.48
C TYR A 321 -24.15 11.45 -12.99
N GLY A 322 -23.83 12.73 -12.73
CA GLY A 322 -22.59 13.32 -13.19
C GLY A 322 -21.34 12.71 -12.54
N GLU A 323 -21.40 12.41 -11.24
CA GLU A 323 -20.36 11.67 -10.55
C GLU A 323 -20.21 10.25 -11.11
N ALA A 324 -21.33 9.54 -11.30
CA ALA A 324 -21.33 8.19 -11.85
C ALA A 324 -20.74 8.13 -13.26
N GLN A 325 -21.13 9.05 -14.15
CA GLN A 325 -20.57 9.12 -15.50
C GLN A 325 -19.09 9.45 -15.49
N LEU A 326 -18.64 10.34 -14.59
CA LEU A 326 -17.21 10.64 -14.46
C LEU A 326 -16.42 9.41 -14.02
N LEU A 327 -16.93 8.64 -13.06
CA LEU A 327 -16.26 7.44 -12.57
C LEU A 327 -16.28 6.31 -13.60
N LEU A 328 -17.41 6.09 -14.29
CA LEU A 328 -17.51 5.14 -15.41
C LEU A 328 -16.49 5.48 -16.51
N ALA A 329 -16.37 6.76 -16.88
CA ALA A 329 -15.39 7.21 -17.87
C ALA A 329 -13.94 6.93 -17.43
N LYS A 330 -13.63 7.06 -16.13
CA LYS A 330 -12.31 6.70 -15.59
C LYS A 330 -12.04 5.20 -15.73
N TRP A 331 -13.05 4.36 -15.52
CA TRP A 331 -12.90 2.89 -15.53
C TRP A 331 -13.06 2.24 -16.91
N GLU A 332 -13.41 3.03 -17.93
CA GLU A 332 -13.65 2.53 -19.29
C GLU A 332 -12.44 1.80 -19.89
N HIS A 333 -11.22 2.18 -19.49
CA HIS A 333 -10.00 1.56 -19.97
C HIS A 333 -9.87 0.07 -19.58
N LEU A 334 -10.45 -0.36 -18.46
CA LEU A 334 -10.59 -1.78 -18.12
C LEU A 334 -11.86 -2.36 -18.78
N GLY A 335 -12.97 -1.60 -18.68
CA GLY A 335 -14.25 -1.93 -19.27
C GLY A 335 -14.88 -3.24 -18.77
N GLN A 336 -16.09 -3.56 -19.25
CA GLN A 336 -16.79 -4.80 -18.87
C GLN A 336 -16.05 -6.07 -19.31
N ALA A 337 -15.30 -5.99 -20.41
CA ALA A 337 -14.48 -7.11 -20.88
C ALA A 337 -13.34 -7.41 -19.90
N GLY A 338 -12.64 -6.40 -19.40
CA GLY A 338 -11.55 -6.57 -18.43
C GLY A 338 -12.05 -7.11 -17.08
N PHE A 339 -13.18 -6.61 -16.56
CA PHE A 339 -13.77 -7.17 -15.34
C PHE A 339 -14.17 -8.66 -15.51
N ARG A 340 -14.74 -9.04 -16.66
CA ARG A 340 -15.03 -10.45 -16.95
C ARG A 340 -13.77 -11.30 -17.08
N ALA A 341 -12.72 -10.79 -17.72
CA ALA A 341 -11.44 -11.47 -17.83
C ALA A 341 -10.82 -11.71 -16.43
N ALA A 342 -10.85 -10.70 -15.56
CA ALA A 342 -10.40 -10.85 -14.17
C ALA A 342 -11.18 -11.93 -13.41
N ALA A 343 -12.51 -11.96 -13.55
CA ALA A 343 -13.34 -12.99 -12.93
C ALA A 343 -13.03 -14.41 -13.46
N GLN A 344 -12.76 -14.55 -14.76
CA GLN A 344 -12.35 -15.81 -15.36
C GLN A 344 -10.98 -16.28 -14.84
N LEU A 345 -10.01 -15.38 -14.73
CA LEU A 345 -8.70 -15.69 -14.15
C LEU A 345 -8.82 -16.13 -12.68
N ALA A 346 -9.65 -15.43 -11.89
CA ALA A 346 -9.91 -15.82 -10.50
C ALA A 346 -10.54 -17.22 -10.41
N ALA A 347 -11.50 -17.54 -11.27
CA ALA A 347 -12.13 -18.86 -11.33
C ALA A 347 -11.13 -19.96 -11.75
N GLN A 348 -10.24 -19.68 -12.70
CA GLN A 348 -9.17 -20.62 -13.09
C GLN A 348 -8.23 -20.92 -11.93
N LEU A 349 -7.84 -19.90 -11.15
CA LEU A 349 -6.97 -20.05 -9.98
C LEU A 349 -7.62 -20.86 -8.85
N ASP A 350 -8.94 -20.75 -8.67
CA ASP A 350 -9.69 -21.57 -7.71
C ASP A 350 -9.89 -23.02 -8.19
N GLY A 351 -10.00 -23.22 -9.50
CA GLY A 351 -10.26 -24.51 -10.16
C GLY A 351 -9.08 -25.47 -10.30
N VAL A 352 -7.86 -25.12 -9.86
CA VAL A 352 -6.62 -25.94 -10.02
C VAL A 352 -6.67 -27.32 -9.33
N ARG A 353 -7.77 -27.68 -8.67
CA ARG A 353 -7.97 -29.01 -8.05
C ARG A 353 -8.04 -30.17 -9.05
N ASP A 354 -8.42 -29.94 -10.31
CA ASP A 354 -8.79 -31.02 -11.25
C ASP A 354 -7.67 -31.54 -12.17
N LEU A 355 -6.48 -30.93 -12.20
CA LEU A 355 -5.44 -31.32 -13.17
C LEU A 355 -4.51 -32.45 -12.69
N GLY A 356 -4.60 -32.87 -11.42
CA GLY A 356 -3.74 -33.91 -10.85
C GLY A 356 -4.16 -35.36 -11.15
N GLY A 357 -5.28 -35.59 -11.83
CA GLY A 357 -5.89 -36.93 -11.96
C GLY A 357 -5.88 -37.55 -13.36
N ARG A 358 -5.28 -36.93 -14.38
CA ARG A 358 -5.37 -37.44 -15.77
C ARG A 358 -4.08 -38.10 -16.32
N GLY A 359 -3.13 -38.50 -15.48
CA GLY A 359 -1.80 -38.94 -15.93
C GLY A 359 -1.34 -40.36 -15.57
N GLU A 360 -2.05 -41.14 -14.75
CA GLU A 360 -1.53 -42.43 -14.22
C GLU A 360 -2.34 -43.67 -14.62
N SER A 361 -3.06 -43.64 -15.74
CA SER A 361 -3.78 -44.82 -16.23
C SER A 361 -3.51 -45.02 -17.72
N ASP A 362 -2.30 -45.47 -18.04
CA ASP A 362 -1.96 -46.30 -19.21
C ASP A 362 -0.44 -46.55 -19.25
N VAL A 363 0.05 -47.44 -18.36
CA VAL A 363 1.25 -48.28 -18.58
C VAL A 363 1.01 -49.65 -17.98
#